data_AF-A0A0Z8FJ95-F1
#
_entry.id   AF-A0A0Z8FJ95-F1
#
_cell.length_a   1.000
_cell.length_b   1.000
_cell.length_c   1.000
_cell.angle_alpha   90.00
_cell.angle_beta   90.00
_cell.angle_gamma   90.00
#
_symmetry.space_group_name_H-M   'P 1'
#
loop_
_entity.id
_entity.type
_entity.pdbx_description
1 polymer ?
#
loop_
_entity_poly.entity_id
_entity_poly.type
_entity_poly.pdbx_seq_one_letter_code
_entity_poly.pdbx_strand_id
1 'polypeptide(L)'
;MRITKIEKKKRLYLLEVDGQDSLYITEDTIVRFMLSKGKEITEQEFRELRDFAQFSYGKNLALYYLSFKQRTKKEVSDYLKKYEIEENNIVKIVTVLEEEKWLDDENYVDSYVRQNALNGDKGPAMIRQKLMQKGIPKLLIDKRLAEEDFSELARKIGEKLVGRYQRKLPLRALQDKVVQGLMGKGFSYETAKQSLGQLELVADEENEDALIAKELDKQYRKYSCKYEGYELKQRLIQALARKGYDFDRIQAVLRDYL
;
A
#
# COMPACT_ATOMS: atom_id res chain seq x y z
N MET A 1 49.26 2.28 -21.11
CA MET A 1 48.72 0.91 -21.27
C MET A 1 47.95 0.82 -22.58
N ARG A 2 47.73 -0.37 -23.15
CA ARG A 2 47.09 -0.53 -24.46
C ARG A 2 45.90 -1.49 -24.40
N ILE A 3 44.83 -1.17 -25.11
CA ILE A 3 43.65 -2.05 -25.22
C ILE A 3 44.00 -3.24 -26.12
N THR A 4 43.97 -4.45 -25.57
CA THR A 4 44.28 -5.68 -26.30
C THR A 4 43.04 -6.28 -26.96
N LYS A 5 41.88 -6.15 -26.33
CA LYS A 5 40.66 -6.81 -26.76
C LYS A 5 39.40 -6.04 -26.35
N ILE A 6 38.43 -6.00 -27.25
CA ILE A 6 37.05 -5.59 -26.99
C ILE A 6 36.16 -6.66 -27.63
N GLU A 7 35.48 -7.45 -26.82
CA GLU A 7 34.66 -8.59 -27.29
C GLU A 7 33.22 -8.49 -26.80
N LYS A 8 32.25 -8.57 -27.70
CA LYS A 8 30.82 -8.53 -27.34
C LYS A 8 30.43 -9.81 -26.58
N LYS A 9 29.90 -9.66 -25.37
CA LYS A 9 29.36 -10.71 -24.51
C LYS A 9 27.87 -10.45 -24.22
N LYS A 10 27.00 -10.96 -25.08
CA LYS A 10 25.54 -10.76 -25.02
C LYS A 10 25.15 -9.28 -24.92
N ARG A 11 24.96 -8.77 -23.69
CA ARG A 11 24.53 -7.39 -23.38
C ARG A 11 25.68 -6.45 -23.00
N LEU A 12 26.87 -6.99 -22.72
CA LEU A 12 28.06 -6.22 -22.31
C LEU A 12 29.22 -6.50 -23.27
N TYR A 13 30.31 -5.78 -23.12
CA TYR A 13 31.57 -6.01 -23.82
C TYR A 13 32.66 -6.33 -22.80
N LEU A 14 33.47 -7.34 -23.07
CA LEU A 14 34.68 -7.64 -22.31
C LEU A 14 35.82 -6.75 -22.85
N LEU A 15 36.38 -5.91 -21.98
CA LEU A 15 37.55 -5.08 -22.24
C LEU A 15 38.76 -5.71 -21.55
N GLU A 16 39.82 -5.97 -22.33
CA GLU A 16 41.12 -6.38 -21.80
C GLU A 16 42.15 -5.28 -22.12
N VAL A 17 42.94 -4.92 -21.12
CA VAL A 17 43.98 -3.88 -21.20
C VAL A 17 45.29 -4.47 -20.70
N ASP A 18 46.39 -4.19 -21.41
CA ASP A 18 47.71 -4.72 -21.09
C ASP A 18 48.11 -4.38 -19.65
N GLY A 19 48.40 -5.43 -18.86
CA GLY A 19 48.86 -5.31 -17.48
C GLY A 19 47.77 -5.00 -16.45
N GLN A 20 46.49 -5.08 -16.82
CA GLN A 20 45.34 -4.81 -15.96
C GLN A 20 44.32 -5.94 -16.01
N ASP A 21 43.44 -6.01 -15.01
CA ASP A 21 42.33 -6.96 -14.99
C ASP A 21 41.29 -6.64 -16.09
N SER A 22 40.64 -7.68 -16.60
CA SER A 22 39.56 -7.53 -17.57
C SER A 22 38.32 -6.89 -16.93
N LEU A 23 37.66 -5.98 -17.66
CA LEU A 23 36.46 -5.27 -17.20
C LEU A 23 35.29 -5.52 -18.14
N TYR A 24 34.09 -5.65 -17.60
CA TYR A 24 32.87 -5.60 -18.41
C TYR A 24 32.39 -4.16 -18.56
N ILE A 25 32.21 -3.72 -19.81
CA ILE A 25 31.80 -2.37 -20.15
C ILE A 25 30.53 -2.38 -21.01
N THR A 26 29.84 -1.24 -21.03
CA THR A 26 28.67 -0.98 -21.88
C THR A 26 29.06 -0.31 -23.19
N GLU A 27 28.12 -0.25 -24.14
CA GLU A 27 28.32 0.49 -25.40
C GLU A 27 28.55 1.99 -25.17
N ASP A 28 27.82 2.61 -24.25
CA ASP A 28 28.05 3.99 -23.80
C ASP A 28 29.50 4.24 -23.36
N THR A 29 30.13 3.26 -22.69
CA THR A 29 31.53 3.37 -22.25
C THR A 29 32.48 3.35 -23.44
N ILE A 30 32.22 2.49 -24.42
CA ILE A 30 33.00 2.42 -25.66
C ILE A 30 32.91 3.75 -26.41
N VAL A 31 31.69 4.28 -26.57
CA VAL A 31 31.45 5.54 -27.30
C VAL A 31 32.07 6.73 -26.56
N ARG A 32 31.83 6.86 -25.24
CA ARG A 32 32.32 8.01 -24.46
C ARG A 32 33.84 8.13 -24.47
N PHE A 33 34.54 7.01 -24.34
CA PHE A 33 36.00 6.99 -24.34
C PHE A 33 36.60 6.67 -25.70
N MET A 34 35.81 6.60 -26.78
CA MET A 34 36.26 6.25 -28.14
C MET A 34 37.19 5.04 -28.14
N LEU A 35 36.76 3.95 -27.48
CA LEU A 35 37.59 2.76 -27.30
C LEU A 35 37.69 1.96 -28.60
N SER A 36 38.91 1.59 -28.95
CA SER A 36 39.20 0.73 -30.09
C SER A 36 40.38 -0.18 -29.77
N LYS A 37 40.44 -1.35 -30.42
CA LYS A 37 41.56 -2.26 -30.25
C LYS A 37 42.86 -1.57 -30.63
N GLY A 38 43.84 -1.63 -29.74
CA GLY A 38 45.16 -1.04 -29.94
C GLY A 38 45.26 0.43 -29.53
N LYS A 39 44.20 1.06 -29.03
CA LYS A 39 44.24 2.40 -28.44
C LYS A 39 45.14 2.40 -27.19
N GLU A 40 45.96 3.45 -27.08
CA GLU A 40 46.71 3.75 -25.85
C GLU A 40 45.84 4.54 -24.88
N ILE A 41 45.94 4.17 -23.60
CA ILE A 41 45.21 4.77 -22.49
C ILE A 41 46.22 5.02 -21.36
N THR A 42 46.07 6.16 -20.70
CA THR A 42 46.82 6.51 -19.49
C THR A 42 46.20 5.86 -18.25
N GLU A 43 46.96 5.71 -17.15
CA GLU A 43 46.43 5.24 -15.87
C GLU A 43 45.25 6.09 -15.37
N GLN A 44 45.31 7.40 -15.59
CA GLN A 44 44.24 8.32 -15.20
C GLN A 44 42.97 8.08 -16.02
N GLU A 45 43.09 7.99 -17.34
CA GLU A 45 41.95 7.67 -18.23
C GLU A 45 41.36 6.28 -17.93
N PHE A 46 42.19 5.30 -17.56
CA PHE A 46 41.71 3.96 -17.21
C PHE A 46 40.89 3.97 -15.92
N ARG A 47 41.29 4.77 -14.92
CA ARG A 47 40.50 4.98 -13.69
C ARG A 47 39.16 5.62 -14.00
N GLU A 48 39.16 6.70 -14.78
CA GLU A 48 37.93 7.39 -15.20
C GLU A 48 37.00 6.48 -16.01
N LEU A 49 37.57 5.64 -16.87
CA LEU A 49 36.86 4.62 -17.63
C LEU A 49 36.19 3.61 -16.70
N ARG A 50 36.93 3.09 -15.70
CA ARG A 50 36.41 2.12 -14.74
C ARG A 50 35.23 2.69 -13.94
N ASP A 51 35.38 3.93 -13.45
CA ASP A 51 34.34 4.62 -12.70
C ASP A 51 33.08 4.83 -13.57
N PHE A 52 33.28 5.25 -14.83
CA PHE A 52 32.16 5.42 -15.75
C PHE A 52 31.50 4.11 -16.17
N ALA A 53 32.28 3.02 -16.32
CA ALA A 53 31.74 1.72 -16.70
C ALA A 53 30.75 1.22 -15.64
N GLN A 54 31.06 1.37 -14.35
CA GLN A 54 30.16 1.00 -13.27
C GLN A 54 28.90 1.86 -13.27
N PHE A 55 29.04 3.19 -13.45
CA PHE A 55 27.90 4.10 -13.59
C PHE A 55 26.99 3.70 -14.77
N SER A 56 27.57 3.50 -15.96
CA SER A 56 26.83 3.19 -17.18
C SER A 56 26.14 1.82 -17.09
N TYR A 57 26.82 0.83 -16.52
CA TYR A 57 26.22 -0.47 -16.24
C TYR A 57 25.02 -0.36 -15.29
N GLY A 58 25.19 0.37 -14.18
CA GLY A 58 24.11 0.62 -13.22
C GLY A 58 22.92 1.37 -13.84
N LYS A 59 23.18 2.39 -14.68
CA LYS A 59 22.12 3.10 -15.42
C LYS A 59 21.33 2.15 -16.31
N ASN A 60 21.99 1.27 -17.06
CA ASN A 60 21.33 0.28 -17.91
C ASN A 60 20.49 -0.72 -17.11
N LEU A 61 20.98 -1.17 -15.96
CA LEU A 61 20.21 -2.01 -15.04
C LEU A 61 18.94 -1.30 -14.54
N ALA A 62 19.06 -0.05 -14.12
CA ALA A 62 17.93 0.75 -13.65
C ALA A 62 16.89 0.97 -14.75
N LEU A 63 17.31 1.36 -15.96
CA LEU A 63 16.41 1.54 -17.11
C LEU A 63 15.68 0.25 -17.46
N TYR A 64 16.38 -0.88 -17.46
CA TYR A 64 15.76 -2.19 -17.65
C TYR A 64 14.70 -2.46 -16.56
N TYR A 65 15.01 -2.18 -15.30
CA TYR A 65 14.07 -2.40 -14.19
C TYR A 65 12.83 -1.50 -14.26
N LEU A 66 12.99 -0.26 -14.74
CA LEU A 66 11.92 0.71 -14.96
C LEU A 66 11.03 0.35 -16.15
N SER A 67 11.57 -0.34 -17.16
CA SER A 67 10.80 -0.71 -18.38
C SER A 67 9.58 -1.60 -18.11
N PHE A 68 9.55 -2.33 -16.98
CA PHE A 68 8.44 -3.22 -16.63
C PHE A 68 7.26 -2.51 -15.98
N LYS A 69 7.53 -1.50 -15.16
CA LYS A 69 6.54 -0.67 -14.46
C LYS A 69 7.22 0.49 -13.75
N GLN A 70 6.43 1.51 -13.43
CA GLN A 70 6.85 2.63 -12.59
C GLN A 70 7.40 2.15 -11.23
N ARG A 71 8.51 2.75 -10.80
CA ARG A 71 9.21 2.47 -9.54
C ARG A 71 9.49 3.76 -8.78
N THR A 72 9.65 3.66 -7.47
CA THR A 72 10.16 4.76 -6.67
C THR A 72 11.68 4.82 -6.69
N LYS A 73 12.25 5.97 -6.30
CA LYS A 73 13.71 6.13 -6.17
C LYS A 73 14.32 5.07 -5.26
N LYS A 74 13.71 4.82 -4.10
CA LYS A 74 14.17 3.79 -3.16
C LYS A 74 14.16 2.40 -3.79
N GLU A 75 13.11 2.03 -4.53
CA GLU A 75 13.05 0.73 -5.20
C GLU A 75 14.18 0.55 -6.23
N VAL A 76 14.56 1.62 -6.94
CA VAL A 76 15.70 1.59 -7.87
C VAL A 76 17.02 1.49 -7.12
N SER A 77 17.22 2.28 -6.06
CA SER A 77 18.42 2.17 -5.22
C SER A 77 18.59 0.77 -4.64
N ASP A 78 17.52 0.20 -4.06
CA ASP A 78 17.52 -1.15 -3.50
C ASP A 78 17.76 -2.22 -4.57
N TYR A 79 17.31 -1.99 -5.80
CA TYR A 79 17.60 -2.87 -6.94
C TYR A 79 19.08 -2.82 -7.31
N LEU A 80 19.67 -1.63 -7.46
CA LEU A 80 21.08 -1.47 -7.82
C LEU A 80 22.04 -2.02 -6.76
N LYS A 81 21.69 -1.92 -5.47
CA LYS A 81 22.46 -2.53 -4.37
C LYS A 81 22.61 -4.04 -4.52
N LYS A 82 21.58 -4.73 -5.03
CA LYS A 82 21.63 -6.19 -5.27
C LYS A 82 22.58 -6.60 -6.39
N TYR A 83 22.97 -5.65 -7.24
CA TYR A 83 23.96 -5.83 -8.31
C TYR A 83 25.32 -5.23 -7.95
N GLU A 84 25.56 -4.99 -6.66
CA GLU A 84 26.86 -4.54 -6.13
C GLU A 84 27.34 -3.22 -6.76
N ILE A 85 26.41 -2.36 -7.17
CA ILE A 85 26.73 -0.99 -7.59
C ILE A 85 27.07 -0.17 -6.34
N GLU A 86 28.19 0.53 -6.38
CA GLU A 86 28.62 1.39 -5.27
C GLU A 86 27.64 2.53 -4.97
N GLU A 87 27.48 2.88 -3.69
CA GLU A 87 26.51 3.88 -3.22
C GLU A 87 26.68 5.23 -3.95
N ASN A 88 27.93 5.67 -4.16
CA ASN A 88 28.23 6.92 -4.88
C ASN A 88 27.70 6.89 -6.32
N ASN A 89 27.77 5.74 -6.98
CA ASN A 89 27.22 5.57 -8.33
C ASN A 89 25.70 5.42 -8.30
N ILE A 90 25.12 4.77 -7.30
CA ILE A 90 23.66 4.71 -7.13
C ILE A 90 23.07 6.11 -7.01
N VAL A 91 23.65 6.97 -6.16
CA VAL A 91 23.19 8.36 -5.99
C VAL A 91 23.23 9.10 -7.32
N LYS A 92 24.36 9.04 -8.05
CA LYS A 92 24.49 9.66 -9.38
C LYS A 92 23.47 9.13 -10.38
N ILE A 93 23.27 7.81 -10.43
CA ILE A 93 22.32 7.17 -11.36
C ILE A 93 20.90 7.64 -11.05
N VAL A 94 20.48 7.63 -9.78
CA VAL A 94 19.13 8.07 -9.39
C VAL A 94 18.91 9.54 -9.71
N THR A 95 19.89 10.41 -9.46
CA THR A 95 19.83 11.83 -9.83
C THR A 95 19.66 12.02 -11.34
N VAL A 96 20.48 11.35 -12.16
CA VAL A 96 20.37 11.44 -13.63
C VAL A 96 19.01 10.92 -14.12
N LEU A 97 18.52 9.81 -13.56
CA LEU A 97 17.21 9.27 -13.94
C LEU A 97 16.05 10.18 -13.51
N GLU A 98 16.20 10.92 -12.42
CA GLU A 98 15.23 11.95 -12.01
C GLU A 98 15.27 13.17 -12.95
N GLU A 99 16.46 13.68 -13.28
CA GLU A 99 16.64 14.77 -14.24
C GLU A 99 16.08 14.44 -15.63
N GLU A 100 16.31 13.20 -16.08
CA GLU A 100 15.76 12.65 -17.34
C GLU A 100 14.28 12.25 -17.23
N LYS A 101 13.62 12.44 -16.07
CA LYS A 101 12.22 12.11 -15.79
C LYS A 101 11.85 10.62 -15.92
N TRP A 102 12.83 9.72 -15.86
CA TRP A 102 12.61 8.28 -15.72
C TRP A 102 12.13 7.90 -14.32
N LEU A 103 12.50 8.70 -13.32
CA LEU A 103 12.07 8.57 -11.93
C LEU A 103 11.37 9.83 -11.46
N ASP A 104 10.17 9.66 -10.93
CA ASP A 104 9.38 10.76 -10.38
C ASP A 104 8.48 10.22 -9.26
N ASP A 105 8.92 10.44 -8.01
CA ASP A 105 8.18 10.02 -6.83
C ASP A 105 6.89 10.84 -6.65
N GLU A 106 6.84 12.12 -7.08
CA GLU A 106 5.64 12.96 -6.99
C GLU A 106 4.55 12.43 -7.93
N ASN A 107 4.91 12.17 -9.18
CA ASN A 107 4.02 11.53 -10.15
C ASN A 107 3.61 10.12 -9.73
N TYR A 108 4.49 9.37 -9.06
CA TYR A 108 4.14 8.06 -8.48
C TYR A 108 3.06 8.20 -7.41
N VAL A 109 3.20 9.15 -6.48
CA VAL A 109 2.18 9.41 -5.44
C VAL A 109 0.86 9.82 -6.09
N ASP A 110 0.87 10.75 -7.03
CA ASP A 110 -0.34 11.23 -7.69
C ASP A 110 -1.07 10.10 -8.43
N SER A 111 -0.34 9.33 -9.24
CA SER A 111 -0.88 8.16 -9.95
C SER A 111 -1.47 7.14 -8.97
N TYR A 112 -0.80 6.88 -7.85
CA TYR A 112 -1.27 5.94 -6.84
C TYR A 112 -2.56 6.42 -6.14
N VAL A 113 -2.63 7.69 -5.78
CA VAL A 113 -3.82 8.29 -5.13
C VAL A 113 -5.00 8.30 -6.10
N ARG A 114 -4.79 8.75 -7.34
CA ARG A 114 -5.83 8.73 -8.39
C ARG A 114 -6.36 7.33 -8.65
N GLN A 115 -5.47 6.35 -8.77
CA GLN A 115 -5.89 4.95 -8.98
C GLN A 115 -6.73 4.43 -7.81
N ASN A 116 -6.38 4.82 -6.57
CA ASN A 116 -7.15 4.45 -5.39
C ASN A 116 -8.53 5.14 -5.34
N ALA A 117 -8.63 6.40 -5.78
CA ALA A 117 -9.91 7.11 -5.87
C ALA A 117 -10.86 6.45 -6.90
N LEU A 118 -10.32 6.00 -8.04
CA LEU A 118 -11.09 5.35 -9.10
C LEU A 118 -11.56 3.95 -8.73
N ASN A 119 -10.63 3.07 -8.31
CA ASN A 119 -10.88 1.62 -8.19
C ASN A 119 -10.44 1.05 -6.83
N GLY A 120 -9.93 1.88 -5.94
CA GLY A 120 -9.39 1.46 -4.65
C GLY A 120 -10.44 1.41 -3.54
N ASP A 121 -9.92 1.14 -2.35
CA ASP A 121 -10.69 0.96 -1.12
C ASP A 121 -9.93 1.44 0.13
N LYS A 122 -8.83 2.18 -0.06
CA LYS A 122 -7.91 2.54 1.03
C LYS A 122 -8.10 4.00 1.39
N GLY A 123 -8.17 4.25 2.69
CA GLY A 123 -8.18 5.60 3.24
C GLY A 123 -6.77 6.19 3.36
N PRO A 124 -6.68 7.47 3.74
CA PRO A 124 -5.44 8.24 3.76
C PRO A 124 -4.32 7.58 4.57
N ALA A 125 -4.63 7.01 5.74
CA ALA A 125 -3.60 6.44 6.62
C ALA A 125 -2.94 5.20 6.01
N MET A 126 -3.73 4.35 5.34
CA MET A 126 -3.22 3.14 4.71
C MET A 126 -2.42 3.46 3.44
N ILE A 127 -2.86 4.44 2.64
CA ILE A 127 -2.09 4.95 1.50
C ILE A 127 -0.74 5.49 1.99
N ARG A 128 -0.77 6.33 3.02
CA ARG A 128 0.43 6.92 3.60
C ARG A 128 1.43 5.87 4.06
N GLN A 129 0.98 4.89 4.85
CA GLN A 129 1.82 3.81 5.32
C GLN A 129 2.48 3.05 4.15
N LYS A 130 1.71 2.74 3.10
CA LYS A 130 2.22 1.99 1.95
C LYS A 130 3.23 2.79 1.12
N LEU A 131 2.99 4.08 0.90
CA LEU A 131 3.92 4.94 0.16
C LEU A 131 5.20 5.23 0.98
N MET A 132 5.10 5.36 2.30
CA MET A 132 6.26 5.47 3.18
C MET A 132 7.12 4.19 3.15
N GLN A 133 6.51 3.01 3.14
CA GLN A 133 7.25 1.74 2.98
C GLN A 133 8.02 1.69 1.64
N LYS A 134 7.46 2.31 0.59
CA LYS A 134 8.10 2.51 -0.72
C LYS A 134 9.21 3.57 -0.72
N GLY A 135 9.51 4.19 0.43
CA GLY A 135 10.60 5.14 0.59
C GLY A 135 10.27 6.57 0.21
N ILE A 136 9.00 6.87 -0.06
CA ILE A 136 8.60 8.22 -0.46
C ILE A 136 8.56 9.13 0.78
N PRO A 137 9.12 10.35 0.71
CA PRO A 137 9.07 11.30 1.83
C PRO A 137 7.64 11.59 2.29
N LYS A 138 7.44 11.57 3.62
CA LYS A 138 6.13 11.84 4.24
C LYS A 138 5.53 13.18 3.78
N LEU A 139 6.35 14.22 3.68
CA LEU A 139 5.90 15.55 3.25
C LEU A 139 5.20 15.53 1.88
N LEU A 140 5.76 14.80 0.92
CA LEU A 140 5.22 14.69 -0.43
C LEU A 140 3.88 13.95 -0.45
N ILE A 141 3.80 12.88 0.33
CA ILE A 141 2.57 12.09 0.48
C ILE A 141 1.47 12.95 1.13
N ASP A 142 1.82 13.65 2.20
CA ASP A 142 0.86 14.42 3.00
C ASP A 142 0.27 15.58 2.20
N LYS A 143 1.10 16.27 1.39
CA LYS A 143 0.65 17.31 0.45
C LYS A 143 -0.42 16.76 -0.49
N ARG A 144 -0.14 15.65 -1.19
CA ARG A 144 -1.09 15.10 -2.17
C ARG A 144 -2.34 14.50 -1.52
N LEU A 145 -2.22 13.91 -0.33
CA LEU A 145 -3.37 13.39 0.42
C LEU A 145 -4.29 14.48 0.95
N ALA A 146 -3.76 15.68 1.24
CA ALA A 146 -4.57 16.81 1.71
C ALA A 146 -5.43 17.42 0.59
N GLU A 147 -5.01 17.27 -0.67
CA GLU A 147 -5.74 17.76 -1.85
C GLU A 147 -6.87 16.82 -2.29
N GLU A 148 -6.89 15.57 -1.82
CA GLU A 148 -7.87 14.56 -2.23
C GLU A 148 -9.05 14.50 -1.26
N ASP A 149 -10.27 14.51 -1.78
CA ASP A 149 -11.46 14.25 -0.99
C ASP A 149 -11.77 12.74 -0.95
N PHE A 150 -11.65 12.16 0.26
CA PHE A 150 -11.91 10.75 0.51
C PHE A 150 -13.35 10.46 0.97
N SER A 151 -14.21 11.48 1.08
CA SER A 151 -15.59 11.36 1.58
C SER A 151 -16.43 10.39 0.74
N GLU A 152 -16.41 10.56 -0.58
CA GLU A 152 -17.15 9.70 -1.53
C GLU A 152 -16.65 8.26 -1.52
N LEU A 153 -15.34 8.05 -1.35
CA LEU A 153 -14.78 6.71 -1.23
C LEU A 153 -15.23 6.04 0.07
N ALA A 154 -15.21 6.78 1.18
CA ALA A 154 -15.70 6.30 2.48
C ALA A 154 -17.18 5.89 2.39
N ARG A 155 -18.02 6.73 1.76
CA ARG A 155 -19.45 6.47 1.55
C ARG A 155 -19.68 5.17 0.76
N LYS A 156 -19.03 5.01 -0.39
CA LYS A 156 -19.14 3.79 -1.22
C LYS A 156 -18.73 2.52 -0.47
N ILE A 157 -17.69 2.60 0.37
CA ILE A 157 -17.27 1.46 1.20
C ILE A 157 -18.29 1.20 2.30
N GLY A 158 -18.80 2.26 2.93
CA GLY A 158 -19.87 2.20 3.93
C GLY A 158 -21.11 1.49 3.40
N GLU A 159 -21.62 1.88 2.24
CA GLU A 159 -22.76 1.24 1.57
C GLU A 159 -22.54 -0.26 1.34
N LYS A 160 -21.34 -0.65 0.87
CA LYS A 160 -20.98 -2.06 0.68
C LYS A 160 -20.94 -2.83 2.00
N LEU A 161 -20.52 -2.20 3.10
CA LEU A 161 -20.52 -2.80 4.42
C LEU A 161 -21.94 -2.95 4.96
N VAL A 162 -22.79 -1.94 4.79
CA VAL A 162 -24.20 -1.95 5.17
C VAL A 162 -24.92 -3.09 4.45
N GLY A 163 -24.85 -3.14 3.12
CA GLY A 163 -25.50 -4.21 2.34
C GLY A 163 -25.04 -5.63 2.71
N ARG A 164 -23.82 -5.78 3.26
CA ARG A 164 -23.30 -7.07 3.72
C ARG A 164 -23.82 -7.49 5.10
N TYR A 165 -24.06 -6.52 5.99
CA TYR A 165 -24.29 -6.78 7.41
C TYR A 165 -25.67 -6.37 7.93
N GLN A 166 -26.45 -5.58 7.18
CA GLN A 166 -27.75 -5.06 7.65
C GLN A 166 -28.73 -6.15 8.10
N ARG A 167 -28.74 -7.31 7.43
CA ARG A 167 -29.61 -8.46 7.78
C ARG A 167 -29.03 -9.39 8.86
N LYS A 168 -27.87 -9.04 9.43
CA LYS A 168 -27.10 -9.91 10.32
C LYS A 168 -26.82 -9.30 11.68
N LEU A 169 -26.96 -7.99 11.81
CA LEU A 169 -26.60 -7.22 12.98
C LEU A 169 -27.73 -6.23 13.30
N PRO A 170 -28.00 -5.95 14.59
CA PRO A 170 -28.86 -4.85 14.98
C PRO A 170 -28.24 -3.50 14.59
N LEU A 171 -29.06 -2.44 14.53
CA LEU A 171 -28.65 -1.13 14.04
C LEU A 171 -27.36 -0.61 14.70
N ARG A 172 -27.26 -0.65 16.03
CA ARG A 172 -26.07 -0.16 16.75
C ARG A 172 -24.82 -0.97 16.42
N ALA A 173 -24.93 -2.30 16.40
CA ALA A 173 -23.80 -3.16 16.05
C ALA A 173 -23.41 -3.03 14.57
N LEU A 174 -24.37 -2.74 13.69
CA LEU A 174 -24.13 -2.42 12.28
C LEU A 174 -23.34 -1.13 12.14
N GLN A 175 -23.75 -0.07 12.83
CA GLN A 175 -23.04 1.22 12.86
C GLN A 175 -21.59 1.04 13.33
N ASP A 176 -21.39 0.36 14.46
CA ASP A 176 -20.06 0.04 14.98
C ASP A 176 -19.24 -0.76 13.95
N LYS A 177 -19.86 -1.72 13.25
CA LYS A 177 -19.19 -2.55 12.26
C LYS A 177 -18.76 -1.74 11.04
N VAL A 178 -19.58 -0.80 10.58
CA VAL A 178 -19.26 0.11 9.47
C VAL A 178 -18.09 1.00 9.85
N VAL A 179 -18.13 1.64 11.03
CA VAL A 179 -17.05 2.51 11.52
C VAL A 179 -15.74 1.73 11.66
N GLN A 180 -15.77 0.55 12.30
CA GLN A 180 -14.60 -0.32 12.41
C GLN A 180 -14.07 -0.75 11.03
N GLY A 181 -14.97 -1.06 10.09
CA GLY A 181 -14.61 -1.41 8.72
C GLY A 181 -13.87 -0.29 8.00
N LEU A 182 -14.38 0.94 8.09
CA LEU A 182 -13.74 2.13 7.52
C LEU A 182 -12.40 2.43 8.21
N MET A 183 -12.33 2.38 9.54
CA MET A 183 -11.06 2.56 10.26
C MET A 183 -10.03 1.50 9.85
N GLY A 184 -10.45 0.25 9.67
CA GLY A 184 -9.60 -0.84 9.16
C GLY A 184 -9.12 -0.63 7.72
N LYS A 185 -9.78 0.24 6.95
CA LYS A 185 -9.32 0.69 5.63
C LYS A 185 -8.42 1.92 5.67
N GLY A 186 -8.19 2.49 6.85
CA GLY A 186 -7.29 3.64 7.05
C GLY A 186 -7.98 5.01 6.98
N PHE A 187 -9.30 5.06 7.14
CA PHE A 187 -10.03 6.31 7.36
C PHE A 187 -9.93 6.75 8.83
N SER A 188 -9.97 8.05 9.09
CA SER A 188 -10.05 8.56 10.46
C SER A 188 -11.41 8.22 11.07
N TYR A 189 -11.49 8.22 12.40
CA TYR A 189 -12.75 8.03 13.11
C TYR A 189 -13.79 9.10 12.73
N GLU A 190 -13.35 10.35 12.58
CA GLU A 190 -14.21 11.48 12.20
C GLU A 190 -14.82 11.27 10.81
N THR A 191 -14.00 10.94 9.80
CA THR A 191 -14.49 10.65 8.44
C THR A 191 -15.41 9.43 8.42
N ALA A 192 -15.09 8.39 9.20
CA ALA A 192 -15.94 7.20 9.29
C ALA A 192 -17.31 7.52 9.88
N LYS A 193 -17.37 8.36 10.94
CA LYS A 193 -18.62 8.79 11.57
C LYS A 193 -19.42 9.73 10.66
N GLN A 194 -18.76 10.65 9.97
CA GLN A 194 -19.40 11.53 8.99
C GLN A 194 -20.01 10.72 7.85
N SER A 195 -19.26 9.76 7.29
CA SER A 195 -19.75 8.86 6.25
C SER A 195 -20.94 8.05 6.74
N LEU A 196 -20.91 7.50 7.95
CA LEU A 196 -22.04 6.79 8.54
C LEU A 196 -23.29 7.68 8.64
N GLY A 197 -23.15 8.94 9.05
CA GLY A 197 -24.25 9.90 9.16
C GLY A 197 -24.94 10.17 7.81
N GLN A 198 -24.21 10.07 6.70
CA GLN A 198 -24.75 10.24 5.35
C GLN A 198 -25.51 9.02 4.82
N LEU A 199 -25.38 7.85 5.46
CA LEU A 199 -25.99 6.60 5.00
C LEU A 199 -27.45 6.42 5.46
N GLU A 200 -27.98 7.35 6.27
CA GLU A 200 -29.38 7.37 6.76
C GLU A 200 -29.93 5.97 7.09
N LEU A 201 -29.23 5.24 7.95
CA LEU A 201 -29.60 3.87 8.28
C LEU A 201 -30.93 3.83 9.04
N VAL A 202 -31.92 3.13 8.47
CA VAL A 202 -33.23 2.88 9.08
C VAL A 202 -33.23 1.53 9.78
N ALA A 203 -33.82 1.47 10.97
CA ALA A 203 -34.06 0.22 11.68
C ALA A 203 -35.14 -0.59 10.92
N ASP A 204 -34.80 -1.82 10.55
CA ASP A 204 -35.77 -2.80 10.08
C ASP A 204 -36.27 -3.57 11.29
N GLU A 205 -37.40 -3.12 11.85
CA GLU A 205 -37.94 -3.62 13.12
C GLU A 205 -38.24 -5.12 13.06
N GLU A 206 -38.81 -5.60 11.95
CA GLU A 206 -39.11 -7.02 11.77
C GLU A 206 -37.84 -7.88 11.76
N ASN A 207 -36.80 -7.40 11.07
CA ASN A 207 -35.51 -8.08 11.05
C ASN A 207 -34.80 -8.01 12.42
N GLU A 208 -34.91 -6.91 13.16
CA GLU A 208 -34.36 -6.81 14.51
C GLU A 208 -35.05 -7.79 15.47
N ASP A 209 -36.38 -7.86 15.45
CA ASP A 209 -37.13 -8.79 16.30
C ASP A 209 -36.78 -10.25 15.98
N ALA A 210 -36.62 -10.60 14.71
CA ALA A 210 -36.16 -11.92 14.28
C ALA A 210 -34.72 -12.23 14.75
N LEU A 211 -33.81 -11.26 14.70
CA LEU A 211 -32.45 -11.40 15.21
C LEU A 211 -32.41 -11.55 16.74
N ILE A 212 -33.26 -10.81 17.47
CA ILE A 212 -33.42 -10.92 18.91
C ILE A 212 -33.93 -12.30 19.28
N ALA A 213 -35.00 -12.80 18.65
CA ALA A 213 -35.56 -14.13 18.91
C ALA A 213 -34.51 -15.24 18.73
N LYS A 214 -33.77 -15.20 17.62
CA LYS A 214 -32.70 -16.17 17.34
C LYS A 214 -31.57 -16.13 18.37
N GLU A 215 -31.21 -14.93 18.84
CA GLU A 215 -30.17 -14.78 19.85
C GLU A 215 -30.67 -15.15 21.25
N LEU A 216 -31.94 -14.87 21.56
CA LEU A 216 -32.62 -15.31 22.78
C LEU A 216 -32.59 -16.83 22.90
N ASP A 217 -32.98 -17.56 21.85
CA ASP A 217 -32.91 -19.03 21.84
C ASP A 217 -31.52 -19.56 22.19
N LYS A 218 -30.49 -18.89 21.66
CA LYS A 218 -29.10 -19.26 21.91
C LYS A 218 -28.68 -18.97 23.35
N GLN A 219 -29.02 -17.80 23.89
CA GLN A 219 -28.64 -17.40 25.23
C GLN A 219 -29.47 -18.10 26.30
N TYR A 220 -30.76 -18.36 26.05
CA TYR A 220 -31.66 -19.07 26.94
C TYR A 220 -31.12 -20.46 27.25
N ARG A 221 -30.75 -21.25 26.22
CA ARG A 221 -30.12 -22.58 26.39
C ARG A 221 -28.89 -22.58 27.31
N LYS A 222 -28.17 -21.46 27.37
CA LYS A 222 -26.95 -21.34 28.19
C LYS A 222 -27.27 -20.88 29.61
N TYR A 223 -28.19 -19.94 29.78
CA TYR A 223 -28.47 -19.30 31.06
C TYR A 223 -29.56 -20.00 31.88
N SER A 224 -30.52 -20.67 31.24
CA SER A 224 -31.60 -21.40 31.93
C SER A 224 -31.06 -22.56 32.79
N CYS A 225 -29.88 -23.09 32.49
CA CYS A 225 -29.23 -24.10 33.33
C CYS A 225 -28.70 -23.58 34.67
N LYS A 226 -28.57 -22.25 34.84
CA LYS A 226 -27.92 -21.64 36.01
C LYS A 226 -28.80 -20.64 36.76
N TYR A 227 -29.81 -20.08 36.10
CA TYR A 227 -30.62 -19.00 36.61
C TYR A 227 -32.09 -19.24 36.28
N GLU A 228 -32.97 -18.77 37.15
CA GLU A 228 -34.42 -18.89 37.00
C GLU A 228 -35.12 -17.55 37.28
N GLY A 229 -36.38 -17.44 36.85
CA GLY A 229 -37.25 -16.30 37.11
C GLY A 229 -36.63 -14.96 36.72
N TYR A 230 -36.64 -14.00 37.66
CA TYR A 230 -36.15 -12.64 37.43
C TYR A 230 -34.66 -12.59 37.07
N GLU A 231 -33.82 -13.42 37.69
CA GLU A 231 -32.38 -13.38 37.42
C GLU A 231 -32.08 -13.85 36.00
N LEU A 232 -32.75 -14.91 35.52
CA LEU A 232 -32.62 -15.37 34.13
C LEU A 232 -32.99 -14.26 33.14
N LYS A 233 -34.13 -13.59 33.37
CA LYS A 233 -34.59 -12.47 32.54
C LYS A 233 -33.53 -11.36 32.46
N GLN A 234 -32.95 -10.97 33.59
CA GLN A 234 -31.90 -9.95 33.64
C GLN A 234 -30.62 -10.38 32.89
N ARG A 235 -30.20 -11.65 33.00
CA ARG A 235 -29.01 -12.15 32.26
C ARG A 235 -29.23 -12.12 30.75
N LEU A 236 -30.42 -12.48 30.28
CA LEU A 236 -30.77 -12.42 28.85
C LEU A 236 -30.78 -11.00 28.32
N ILE A 237 -31.40 -10.06 29.05
CA ILE A 237 -31.39 -8.64 28.71
C ILE A 237 -29.95 -8.10 28.62
N GLN A 238 -29.11 -8.38 29.63
CA GLN A 238 -27.71 -7.95 29.62
C GLN A 238 -26.91 -8.53 28.45
N ALA A 239 -27.15 -9.79 28.09
CA ALA A 239 -26.46 -10.44 26.98
C ALA A 239 -26.83 -9.82 25.63
N LEU A 240 -28.11 -9.51 25.42
CA LEU A 240 -28.59 -8.84 24.20
C LEU A 240 -28.16 -7.37 24.15
N ALA A 241 -28.24 -6.64 25.26
CA ALA A 241 -27.80 -5.24 25.32
C ALA A 241 -26.30 -5.11 24.97
N ARG A 242 -25.45 -6.03 25.45
CA ARG A 242 -24.02 -6.09 25.07
C ARG A 242 -23.79 -6.35 23.58
N LYS A 243 -24.77 -6.92 22.88
CA LYS A 243 -24.75 -7.14 21.43
C LYS A 243 -25.31 -5.97 20.63
N GLY A 244 -25.76 -4.90 21.30
CA GLY A 244 -26.23 -3.67 20.67
C GLY A 244 -27.69 -3.69 20.23
N TYR A 245 -28.50 -4.63 20.72
CA TYR A 245 -29.96 -4.57 20.54
C TYR A 245 -30.56 -3.46 21.42
N ASP A 246 -31.61 -2.82 20.91
CA ASP A 246 -32.34 -1.78 21.65
C ASP A 246 -33.11 -2.36 22.84
N PHE A 247 -33.14 -1.63 23.95
CA PHE A 247 -33.73 -2.11 25.21
C PHE A 247 -35.23 -2.33 25.11
N ASP A 248 -35.95 -1.43 24.44
CA ASP A 248 -37.41 -1.51 24.33
C ASP A 248 -37.80 -2.69 23.43
N ARG A 249 -37.02 -2.91 22.36
CA ARG A 249 -37.16 -4.09 21.49
C ARG A 249 -36.88 -5.40 22.22
N ILE A 250 -35.80 -5.46 22.99
CA ILE A 250 -35.51 -6.63 23.83
C ILE A 250 -36.70 -6.93 24.74
N GLN A 251 -37.27 -5.92 25.40
CA GLN A 251 -38.40 -6.12 26.31
C GLN A 251 -39.67 -6.60 25.61
N ALA A 252 -39.96 -6.09 24.41
CA ALA A 252 -41.10 -6.50 23.61
C ALA A 252 -41.00 -7.98 23.27
N VAL A 253 -39.91 -8.41 22.62
CA VAL A 253 -39.71 -9.81 22.23
C VAL A 253 -39.63 -10.74 23.44
N LEU A 254 -39.01 -10.30 24.54
CA LEU A 254 -38.88 -11.11 25.75
C LEU A 254 -40.21 -11.30 26.50
N ARG A 255 -41.18 -10.40 26.32
CA ARG A 255 -42.54 -10.54 26.88
C ARG A 255 -43.31 -11.66 26.21
N ASP A 256 -43.11 -11.84 24.91
CA ASP A 256 -43.78 -12.88 24.13
C ASP A 256 -43.06 -14.23 24.22
N TYR A 257 -41.81 -14.23 24.71
CA TYR A 257 -40.94 -15.42 24.79
C TYR A 257 -41.03 -16.20 26.11
N LEU A 258 -41.25 -15.51 27.25
CA LEU A 258 -41.29 -16.08 28.62
C LEU A 258 -42.71 -16.11 29.16
#